data_AF-A0A7C5BSG8-F1
#
_entry.id   AF-A0A7C5BSG8-F1
#
_cell.length_a   1.000
_cell.length_b   1.000
_cell.length_c   1.000
_cell.angle_alpha   90.00
_cell.angle_beta   90.00
_cell.angle_gamma   90.00
#
_symmetry.space_group_name_H-M   'P 1'
#
loop_
_entity.id
_entity.type
_entity.pdbx_description
1 polymer ?
#
loop_
_entity_poly.entity_id
_entity_poly.type
_entity_poly.pdbx_seq_one_letter_code
_entity_poly.pdbx_strand_id
1 'polypeptide(L)'
;MSEIDDPIEQYIHIADMKAELRDEHGAMAVGVADGVDQGLEEAFLESVLDYERANQVPFRELLERDGVLLLAPDELNDEELSAKLEEVIQAMAKRHAFLEFTDHLSDRELYTHLVEESLEEDMPDLPPDSPGNWHFDISNGDTDAYLRYYADDDSRADWAESFPDDEIPPREDPPYDRDRHLPKPTPPPNPYDDEEVSAKWCAECRTKLLARLADDGVVHGHIDDEPVTYAPPTASVWAVESKDDPGVVEWWALVGECPFVLGPAEKVPSPRDFLRKISQHWNAQADEQDEAARQARKAAGIEELPIPITPPFGPRWYASIFERWAADDSAWDEGWRSPESG
;
A
#
# COMPACT_ATOMS: atom_id res chain seq x y z
N MET A 1 1.40 7.90 29.61
CA MET A 1 1.81 6.49 29.47
C MET A 1 2.25 5.97 30.83
N SER A 2 1.44 5.11 31.44
CA SER A 2 1.81 4.34 32.62
C SER A 2 2.32 3.00 32.08
N GLU A 3 3.63 2.75 32.12
CA GLU A 3 4.14 1.41 31.81
C GLU A 3 3.58 0.44 32.85
N ILE A 4 2.63 -0.41 32.44
CA ILE A 4 2.13 -1.51 33.26
C ILE A 4 3.20 -2.61 33.19
N ASP A 5 4.04 -2.71 34.23
CA ASP A 5 5.15 -3.67 34.32
C ASP A 5 4.70 -5.14 34.58
N ASP A 6 3.40 -5.40 34.76
CA ASP A 6 2.85 -6.75 35.00
C ASP A 6 2.06 -7.28 33.79
N PRO A 7 2.52 -8.36 33.12
CA PRO A 7 1.85 -8.96 31.97
C PRO A 7 0.39 -9.40 32.23
N ILE A 8 0.03 -9.70 33.48
CA ILE A 8 -1.36 -10.05 33.84
C ILE A 8 -2.22 -8.80 33.88
N GLU A 9 -1.70 -7.68 34.39
CA GLU A 9 -2.41 -6.40 34.42
C GLU A 9 -2.61 -5.86 33.00
N GLN A 10 -1.60 -5.97 32.13
CA GLN A 10 -1.70 -5.61 30.71
C GLN A 10 -2.76 -6.45 29.98
N TYR A 11 -2.79 -7.77 30.22
CA TYR A 11 -3.81 -8.65 29.65
C TYR A 11 -5.24 -8.27 30.09
N ILE A 12 -5.44 -7.95 31.36
CA ILE A 12 -6.73 -7.50 31.88
C ILE A 12 -7.13 -6.18 31.23
N HIS A 13 -6.19 -5.24 31.11
CA HIS A 13 -6.43 -3.94 30.49
C HIS A 13 -6.88 -4.08 29.02
N ILE A 14 -6.19 -4.89 28.22
CA ILE A 14 -6.58 -5.21 26.84
C ILE A 14 -7.98 -5.85 26.80
N ALA A 15 -8.28 -6.76 27.73
CA ALA A 15 -9.59 -7.42 27.78
C ALA A 15 -10.73 -6.44 28.09
N ASP A 16 -10.49 -5.48 28.98
CA ASP A 16 -11.44 -4.42 29.34
C ASP A 16 -11.70 -3.48 28.15
N MET A 17 -10.65 -3.02 27.45
CA MET A 17 -10.81 -2.19 26.24
C MET A 17 -11.62 -2.89 25.16
N LYS A 18 -11.35 -4.18 24.91
CA LYS A 18 -12.13 -4.99 23.96
C LYS A 18 -13.59 -5.14 24.39
N ALA A 19 -13.87 -5.17 25.70
CA ALA A 19 -15.24 -5.25 26.20
C ALA A 19 -15.99 -3.94 25.97
N GLU A 20 -15.35 -2.81 26.26
CA GLU A 20 -15.91 -1.49 26.01
C GLU A 20 -16.26 -1.28 24.53
N LEU A 21 -15.33 -1.56 23.61
CA LEU A 21 -15.57 -1.43 22.16
C LEU A 21 -16.75 -2.29 21.68
N ARG A 22 -16.97 -3.46 22.29
CA ARG A 22 -18.12 -4.32 21.95
C ARG A 22 -19.44 -3.76 22.45
N ASP A 23 -19.45 -3.16 23.64
CA ASP A 23 -20.67 -2.69 24.29
C ASP A 23 -21.15 -1.35 23.69
N GLU A 24 -20.23 -0.46 23.31
CA GLU A 24 -20.57 0.90 22.85
C GLU A 24 -20.81 1.00 21.33
N HIS A 25 -20.16 0.18 20.48
CA HIS A 25 -20.10 0.39 19.02
C HIS A 25 -20.65 -0.75 18.15
N GLY A 26 -21.18 -1.82 18.76
CA GLY A 26 -21.80 -2.93 18.05
C GLY A 26 -20.81 -3.91 17.41
N ALA A 27 -21.33 -5.00 16.83
CA ALA A 27 -20.62 -6.26 16.52
C ALA A 27 -19.51 -6.23 15.45
N MET A 28 -18.89 -5.08 15.16
CA MET A 28 -17.59 -5.07 14.48
C MET A 28 -16.54 -5.43 15.52
N ALA A 29 -16.26 -6.74 15.64
CA ALA A 29 -15.15 -7.20 16.44
C ALA A 29 -13.86 -6.63 15.85
N VAL A 30 -13.29 -5.64 16.53
CA VAL A 30 -11.91 -5.20 16.30
C VAL A 30 -11.02 -6.40 16.59
N GLY A 31 -10.68 -7.12 15.52
CA GLY A 31 -9.92 -8.35 15.55
C GLY A 31 -8.45 -8.03 15.31
N VAL A 32 -7.64 -8.19 16.34
CA VAL A 32 -6.18 -8.20 16.18
C VAL A 32 -5.77 -9.61 15.76
N ALA A 33 -4.86 -9.72 14.79
CA ALA A 33 -4.37 -11.00 14.31
C ALA A 33 -3.69 -11.81 15.43
N ASP A 34 -3.79 -13.14 15.36
CA ASP A 34 -3.13 -14.02 16.33
C ASP A 34 -1.61 -13.83 16.30
N GLY A 35 -0.99 -13.69 17.47
CA GLY A 35 0.47 -13.58 17.61
C GLY A 35 1.03 -12.15 17.53
N VAL A 36 0.17 -11.13 17.50
CA VAL A 36 0.58 -9.73 17.67
C VAL A 36 1.11 -9.51 19.09
N ASP A 37 2.18 -8.71 19.21
CA ASP A 37 2.74 -8.31 20.50
C ASP A 37 1.69 -7.57 21.35
N GLN A 38 1.67 -7.84 22.66
CA GLN A 38 0.66 -7.27 23.56
C GLN A 38 0.69 -5.74 23.61
N GLY A 39 1.88 -5.13 23.53
CA GLY A 39 2.00 -3.67 23.50
C GLY A 39 1.46 -3.09 22.20
N LEU A 40 1.64 -3.78 21.07
CA LEU A 40 1.08 -3.35 19.78
C LEU A 40 -0.45 -3.50 19.74
N GLU A 41 -0.97 -4.59 20.32
CA GLU A 41 -2.42 -4.78 20.47
C GLU A 41 -3.05 -3.72 21.37
N GLU A 42 -2.41 -3.41 22.50
CA GLU A 42 -2.85 -2.36 23.42
C GLU A 42 -2.88 -0.99 22.74
N ALA A 43 -1.77 -0.57 22.11
CA ALA A 43 -1.68 0.71 21.40
C ALA A 43 -2.71 0.84 20.27
N PHE A 44 -2.97 -0.25 19.55
CA PHE A 44 -4.01 -0.28 18.53
C PHE A 44 -5.40 -0.07 19.13
N LEU A 45 -5.75 -0.79 20.19
CA LEU A 45 -7.06 -0.66 20.85
C LEU A 45 -7.26 0.72 21.49
N GLU A 46 -6.21 1.30 22.08
CA GLU A 46 -6.22 2.68 22.57
C GLU A 46 -6.53 3.65 21.42
N SER A 47 -5.87 3.51 20.26
CA SER A 47 -6.12 4.37 19.10
C SER A 47 -7.57 4.29 18.58
N VAL A 48 -8.17 3.09 18.61
CA VAL A 48 -9.57 2.90 18.22
C VAL A 48 -10.49 3.57 19.23
N LEU A 49 -10.24 3.42 20.53
CA LEU A 49 -11.05 4.07 21.57
C LEU A 49 -10.93 5.59 21.50
N ASP A 50 -9.74 6.12 21.26
CA ASP A 50 -9.54 7.57 21.08
C ASP A 50 -10.35 8.08 19.89
N TYR A 51 -10.36 7.34 18.77
CA TYR A 51 -11.19 7.65 17.61
C TYR A 51 -12.69 7.64 17.93
N GLU A 52 -13.18 6.56 18.53
CA GLU A 52 -14.60 6.39 18.83
C GLU A 52 -15.13 7.43 19.85
N ARG A 53 -14.27 7.89 20.76
CA ARG A 53 -14.60 8.90 21.78
C ARG A 53 -14.36 10.33 21.32
N ALA A 54 -13.64 10.53 20.21
CA ALA A 54 -13.25 11.87 19.76
C ALA A 54 -14.48 12.70 19.37
N ASN A 55 -14.44 13.98 19.73
CA ASN A 55 -15.42 14.94 19.24
C ASN A 55 -15.13 15.23 17.76
N GLN A 56 -16.19 15.36 16.96
CA GLN A 56 -16.10 15.83 15.59
C GLN A 56 -15.99 17.36 15.58
N VAL A 57 -14.96 17.89 14.92
CA VAL A 57 -14.70 19.32 14.80
C VAL A 57 -14.22 19.65 13.39
N PRO A 58 -14.56 20.83 12.81
CA PRO A 58 -14.03 21.22 11.51
C PRO A 58 -12.51 21.25 11.51
N PHE A 59 -11.87 20.75 10.45
CA PHE A 59 -10.41 20.72 10.39
C PHE A 59 -9.78 22.12 10.44
N ARG A 60 -10.51 23.14 9.96
CA ARG A 60 -10.18 24.55 10.16
C ARG A 60 -9.87 24.87 11.61
N GLU A 61 -10.77 24.50 12.53
CA GLU A 61 -10.64 24.83 13.95
C GLU A 61 -9.38 24.19 14.53
N LEU A 62 -9.09 22.96 14.11
CA LEU A 62 -7.84 22.31 14.44
C LEU A 62 -6.67 23.19 13.96
N LEU A 63 -6.58 23.54 12.67
CA LEU A 63 -5.46 24.36 12.15
C LEU A 63 -5.30 25.69 12.92
N GLU A 64 -6.41 26.35 13.25
CA GLU A 64 -6.40 27.58 14.04
C GLU A 64 -5.88 27.37 15.47
N ARG A 65 -6.21 26.25 16.14
CA ARG A 65 -5.66 25.89 17.45
C ARG A 65 -4.14 25.68 17.43
N ASP A 66 -3.59 25.26 16.29
CA ASP A 66 -2.13 25.15 16.07
C ASP A 66 -1.47 26.48 15.68
N GLY A 67 -2.26 27.56 15.61
CA GLY A 67 -1.78 28.90 15.30
C GLY A 67 -1.69 29.20 13.79
N VAL A 68 -2.29 28.38 12.94
CA VAL A 68 -2.40 28.65 11.50
C VAL A 68 -3.51 29.66 11.26
N LEU A 69 -3.15 30.88 10.85
CA LEU A 69 -4.12 31.94 10.56
C LEU A 69 -4.63 31.81 9.12
N LEU A 70 -5.85 31.33 8.90
CA LEU A 70 -6.43 31.18 7.56
C LEU A 70 -7.01 32.52 7.08
N LEU A 71 -6.28 33.20 6.19
CA LEU A 71 -6.71 34.46 5.59
C LEU A 71 -7.66 34.22 4.42
N ALA A 72 -8.57 35.16 4.15
CA ALA A 72 -9.47 35.00 3.01
C ALA A 72 -8.67 35.07 1.68
N PRO A 73 -9.02 34.29 0.65
CA PRO A 73 -8.26 34.26 -0.61
C PRO A 73 -8.13 35.63 -1.28
N ASP A 74 -9.16 36.47 -1.16
CA ASP A 74 -9.20 37.83 -1.73
C ASP A 74 -8.30 38.84 -0.99
N GLU A 75 -7.81 38.51 0.21
CA GLU A 75 -6.89 39.34 0.98
C GLU A 75 -5.42 39.13 0.59
N LEU A 76 -5.13 38.10 -0.21
CA LEU A 76 -3.79 37.68 -0.59
C LEU A 76 -3.56 37.90 -2.08
N ASN A 77 -2.40 38.48 -2.44
CA ASN A 77 -1.93 38.40 -3.83
C ASN A 77 -1.40 36.98 -4.14
N ASP A 78 -1.12 36.68 -5.40
CA ASP A 78 -0.74 35.31 -5.80
C ASP A 78 0.55 34.80 -5.14
N GLU A 79 1.56 35.66 -4.90
CA GLU A 79 2.81 35.27 -4.23
C GLU A 79 2.57 34.99 -2.74
N GLU A 80 1.80 35.84 -2.07
CA GLU A 80 1.41 35.65 -0.67
C GLU A 80 0.53 34.41 -0.50
N LEU A 81 -0.35 34.15 -1.48
CA LEU A 81 -1.24 33.01 -1.49
C LEU A 81 -0.47 31.71 -1.66
N SER A 82 0.45 31.60 -2.63
CA SER A 82 1.28 30.41 -2.79
C SER A 82 2.08 30.09 -1.52
N ALA A 83 2.65 31.12 -0.88
CA ALA A 83 3.36 30.94 0.40
C ALA A 83 2.41 30.49 1.52
N LYS A 84 1.18 31.01 1.54
CA LYS A 84 0.18 30.64 2.55
C LYS A 84 -0.36 29.23 2.34
N LEU A 85 -0.58 28.83 1.10
CA LEU A 85 -0.97 27.49 0.72
C LEU A 85 0.07 26.46 1.20
N GLU A 86 1.36 26.73 0.97
CA GLU A 86 2.44 25.87 1.48
C GLU A 86 2.42 25.78 3.01
N GLU A 87 2.24 26.90 3.72
CA GLU A 87 2.13 26.90 5.19
C GLU A 87 0.97 26.00 5.67
N VAL A 88 -0.19 26.11 5.02
CA VAL A 88 -1.37 25.29 5.33
C VAL A 88 -1.07 23.82 5.07
N ILE A 89 -0.58 23.46 3.88
CA ILE A 89 -0.24 22.07 3.52
C ILE A 89 0.70 21.44 4.55
N GLN A 90 1.75 22.15 4.97
CA GLN A 90 2.69 21.65 5.97
C GLN A 90 2.05 21.52 7.37
N ALA A 91 1.10 22.39 7.71
CA ALA A 91 0.35 22.28 8.96
C ALA A 91 -0.64 21.11 8.94
N MET A 92 -1.31 20.85 7.79
CA MET A 92 -2.13 19.66 7.61
C MET A 92 -1.30 18.38 7.80
N ALA A 93 -0.12 18.32 7.17
CA ALA A 93 0.76 17.15 7.24
C ALA A 93 1.26 16.85 8.66
N LYS A 94 1.51 17.88 9.49
CA LYS A 94 1.86 17.72 10.91
C LYS A 94 0.75 17.10 11.75
N ARG A 95 -0.49 17.16 11.26
CA ARG A 95 -1.67 16.50 11.83
C ARG A 95 -2.03 15.21 11.11
N HIS A 96 -1.10 14.64 10.35
CA HIS A 96 -1.34 13.43 9.56
C HIS A 96 -2.46 13.57 8.52
N ALA A 97 -2.76 14.81 8.08
CA ALA A 97 -3.70 15.09 7.01
C ALA A 97 -2.96 15.46 5.71
N PHE A 98 -3.21 14.72 4.64
CA PHE A 98 -2.50 14.81 3.37
C PHE A 98 -3.45 15.15 2.23
N LEU A 99 -3.00 15.98 1.30
CA LEU A 99 -3.77 16.31 0.10
C LEU A 99 -3.47 15.33 -1.03
N GLU A 100 -4.48 15.05 -1.85
CA GLU A 100 -4.40 14.24 -3.06
C GLU A 100 -5.18 14.92 -4.21
N PHE A 101 -4.73 14.65 -5.45
CA PHE A 101 -5.39 15.09 -6.67
C PHE A 101 -5.54 16.61 -6.80
N THR A 102 -4.45 17.36 -6.60
CA THR A 102 -4.48 18.84 -6.55
C THR A 102 -4.01 19.52 -7.84
N ASP A 103 -3.32 18.80 -8.71
CA ASP A 103 -2.68 19.31 -9.93
C ASP A 103 -3.61 19.98 -10.95
N HIS A 104 -4.92 19.76 -10.87
CA HIS A 104 -5.92 20.40 -11.73
C HIS A 104 -6.25 21.85 -11.34
N LEU A 105 -5.88 22.28 -10.12
CA LEU A 105 -6.15 23.61 -9.59
C LEU A 105 -4.87 24.45 -9.50
N SER A 106 -4.99 25.73 -9.88
CA SER A 106 -3.98 26.74 -9.53
C SER A 106 -3.86 26.90 -8.02
N ASP A 107 -2.77 27.49 -7.55
CA ASP A 107 -2.60 27.73 -6.11
C ASP A 107 -3.79 28.53 -5.52
N ARG A 108 -4.28 29.53 -6.26
CA ARG A 108 -5.45 30.32 -5.85
C ARG A 108 -6.72 29.48 -5.76
N GLU A 109 -7.00 28.68 -6.78
CA GLU A 109 -8.18 27.81 -6.78
C GLU A 109 -8.09 26.76 -5.66
N LEU A 110 -6.93 26.14 -5.46
CA LEU A 110 -6.70 25.16 -4.40
C LEU A 110 -6.84 25.80 -3.02
N TYR A 111 -6.20 26.94 -2.76
CA TYR A 111 -6.31 27.61 -1.47
C TYR A 111 -7.75 28.05 -1.17
N THR A 112 -8.46 28.58 -2.17
CA THR A 112 -9.88 28.92 -2.03
C THR A 112 -10.70 27.67 -1.70
N HIS A 113 -10.54 26.58 -2.45
CA HIS A 113 -11.26 25.33 -2.21
C HIS A 113 -11.00 24.77 -0.81
N LEU A 114 -9.74 24.77 -0.36
CA LEU A 114 -9.39 24.35 0.99
C LEU A 114 -10.09 25.22 2.04
N VAL A 115 -9.95 26.54 1.95
CA VAL A 115 -10.48 27.44 2.97
C VAL A 115 -12.01 27.49 2.94
N GLU A 116 -12.67 27.46 1.80
CA GLU A 116 -14.13 27.62 1.73
C GLU A 116 -14.90 26.30 1.87
N GLU A 117 -14.26 25.16 1.58
CA GLU A 117 -14.93 23.86 1.50
C GLU A 117 -14.20 22.79 2.31
N SER A 118 -13.00 22.34 1.87
CA SER A 118 -12.39 21.12 2.43
C SER A 118 -12.08 21.22 3.92
N LEU A 119 -11.63 22.38 4.41
CA LEU A 119 -11.30 22.57 5.82
C LEU A 119 -12.54 22.69 6.73
N GLU A 120 -13.73 22.83 6.16
CA GLU A 120 -14.99 22.81 6.93
C GLU A 120 -15.48 21.38 7.21
N GLU A 121 -14.84 20.36 6.65
CA GLU A 121 -15.15 18.97 6.94
C GLU A 121 -14.84 18.64 8.41
N ASP A 122 -15.83 18.02 9.07
CA ASP A 122 -15.72 17.57 10.46
C ASP A 122 -14.80 16.34 10.52
N MET A 123 -13.79 16.41 11.39
CA MET A 123 -12.87 15.32 11.68
C MET A 123 -12.78 15.07 13.19
N PRO A 124 -12.43 13.85 13.62
CA PRO A 124 -12.22 13.56 15.03
C PRO A 124 -11.01 14.35 15.58
N ASP A 125 -11.21 15.04 16.70
CA ASP A 125 -10.17 15.75 17.46
C ASP A 125 -9.26 14.75 18.18
N LEU A 126 -8.32 14.18 17.43
CA LEU A 126 -7.39 13.16 17.90
C LEU A 126 -6.11 13.78 18.49
N PRO A 127 -5.47 13.09 19.45
CA PRO A 127 -4.12 13.43 19.89
C PRO A 127 -3.13 13.50 18.71
N PRO A 128 -2.14 14.40 18.73
CA PRO A 128 -1.16 14.55 17.63
C PRO A 128 -0.33 13.30 17.33
N ASP A 129 -0.22 12.37 18.27
CA ASP A 129 0.48 11.09 18.17
C ASP A 129 -0.42 9.93 17.73
N SER A 130 -1.68 10.20 17.38
CA SER A 130 -2.58 9.19 16.82
C SER A 130 -2.02 8.66 15.48
N PRO A 131 -1.97 7.33 15.27
CA PRO A 131 -1.32 6.72 14.12
C PRO A 131 -2.09 6.86 12.79
N GLY A 132 -3.33 7.37 12.83
CA GLY A 132 -4.19 7.46 11.65
C GLY A 132 -3.79 8.59 10.70
N ASN A 133 -3.72 8.29 9.40
CA ASN A 133 -3.57 9.30 8.36
C ASN A 133 -4.92 9.63 7.72
N TRP A 134 -5.13 10.91 7.44
CA TRP A 134 -6.31 11.47 6.79
C TRP A 134 -5.93 11.93 5.38
N HIS A 135 -6.77 11.65 4.41
CA HIS A 135 -6.53 12.00 3.02
C HIS A 135 -7.67 12.88 2.51
N PHE A 136 -7.33 14.09 2.10
CA PHE A 136 -8.23 15.03 1.46
C PHE A 136 -8.11 14.87 -0.06
N ASP A 137 -9.08 14.20 -0.65
CA ASP A 137 -9.22 14.08 -2.09
C ASP A 137 -9.84 15.37 -2.66
N ILE A 138 -9.03 16.17 -3.35
CA ILE A 138 -9.44 17.46 -3.93
C ILE A 138 -10.19 17.28 -5.27
N SER A 139 -10.20 16.07 -5.83
CA SER A 139 -11.09 15.74 -6.96
C SER A 139 -12.47 15.28 -6.50
N ASN A 140 -12.65 14.97 -5.21
CA ASN A 140 -13.89 14.40 -4.70
C ASN A 140 -15.05 15.39 -4.83
N GLY A 141 -16.17 14.93 -5.40
CA GLY A 141 -17.34 15.76 -5.73
C GLY A 141 -17.34 16.31 -7.17
N ASP A 142 -16.18 16.35 -7.83
CA ASP A 142 -16.05 16.64 -9.27
C ASP A 142 -15.50 15.42 -10.02
N THR A 143 -16.39 14.46 -10.26
CA THR A 143 -16.12 13.26 -11.05
C THR A 143 -15.51 13.59 -12.43
N ASP A 144 -15.88 14.72 -13.04
CA ASP A 144 -15.32 15.13 -14.32
C ASP A 144 -13.83 15.46 -14.19
N ALA A 145 -13.42 16.15 -13.13
CA ALA A 145 -12.01 16.42 -12.84
C ALA A 145 -11.21 15.13 -12.61
N TYR A 146 -11.73 14.18 -11.81
CA TYR A 146 -11.07 12.89 -11.57
C TYR A 146 -10.87 12.12 -12.88
N LEU A 147 -11.95 11.94 -13.65
CA LEU A 147 -11.91 11.20 -14.91
C LEU A 147 -11.00 11.88 -15.94
N ARG A 148 -10.97 13.21 -15.98
CA ARG A 148 -10.17 13.97 -16.95
C ARG A 148 -8.68 13.91 -16.65
N TYR A 149 -8.27 14.09 -15.40
CA TYR A 149 -6.86 14.33 -15.05
C TYR A 149 -6.17 13.12 -14.40
N TYR A 150 -6.89 12.31 -13.63
CA TYR A 150 -6.25 11.33 -12.73
C TYR A 150 -6.59 9.88 -13.03
N ALA A 151 -7.80 9.60 -13.53
CA ALA A 151 -8.23 8.24 -13.83
C ALA A 151 -7.36 7.59 -14.90
N ASP A 152 -6.88 6.38 -14.61
CA ASP A 152 -6.20 5.53 -15.58
C ASP A 152 -7.19 4.84 -16.53
N ASP A 153 -6.65 4.10 -17.51
CA ASP A 153 -7.47 3.47 -18.55
C ASP A 153 -8.40 2.40 -17.96
N ASP A 154 -7.96 1.69 -16.91
CA ASP A 154 -8.75 0.69 -16.19
C ASP A 154 -9.90 1.37 -15.43
N SER A 155 -9.62 2.41 -14.63
CA SER A 155 -10.63 3.17 -13.89
C SER A 155 -11.68 3.81 -14.80
N ARG A 156 -11.27 4.29 -15.98
CA ARG A 156 -12.19 4.86 -16.98
C ARG A 156 -13.03 3.81 -17.67
N ALA A 157 -12.49 2.62 -17.93
CA ALA A 157 -13.24 1.50 -18.48
C ALA A 157 -14.29 1.01 -17.48
N ASP A 158 -13.92 0.87 -16.21
CA ASP A 158 -14.83 0.53 -15.12
C ASP A 158 -15.95 1.58 -14.99
N TRP A 159 -15.61 2.87 -15.06
CA TRP A 159 -16.61 3.94 -15.06
C TRP A 159 -17.59 3.83 -16.24
N ALA A 160 -17.10 3.59 -17.45
CA ALA A 160 -17.93 3.45 -18.66
C ALA A 160 -18.89 2.26 -18.59
N GLU A 161 -18.48 1.19 -17.89
CA GLU A 161 -19.30 0.00 -17.71
C GLU A 161 -20.40 0.24 -16.66
N SER A 162 -20.05 0.84 -15.52
CA SER A 162 -21.00 1.13 -14.42
C SER A 162 -21.94 2.29 -14.68
N PHE A 163 -21.51 3.28 -15.46
CA PHE A 163 -22.29 4.47 -15.80
C PHE A 163 -22.29 4.70 -17.33
N PRO A 164 -22.93 3.80 -18.11
CA PRO A 164 -22.83 3.81 -19.58
C PRO A 164 -23.52 5.02 -20.24
N ASP A 165 -24.40 5.71 -19.49
CA ASP A 165 -25.08 6.92 -19.93
C ASP A 165 -24.29 8.20 -19.59
N ASP A 166 -23.22 8.10 -18.80
CA ASP A 166 -22.37 9.25 -18.44
C ASP A 166 -21.33 9.53 -19.54
N GLU A 167 -21.22 10.80 -19.93
CA GLU A 167 -20.18 11.22 -20.87
C GLU A 167 -18.82 11.31 -20.16
N ILE A 168 -17.91 10.41 -20.50
CA ILE A 168 -16.56 10.44 -19.93
C ILE A 168 -15.74 11.53 -20.64
N PRO A 169 -15.22 12.55 -19.93
CA PRO A 169 -14.43 13.61 -20.54
C PRO A 169 -13.17 13.05 -21.21
N PRO A 170 -12.64 13.68 -22.27
CA PRO A 170 -11.34 13.30 -22.81
C PRO A 170 -10.26 13.44 -21.74
N ARG A 171 -9.26 12.56 -21.77
CA ARG A 171 -8.13 12.63 -20.85
C ARG A 171 -7.24 13.82 -21.18
N GLU A 172 -6.81 14.54 -20.15
CA GLU A 172 -5.90 15.68 -20.25
C GLU A 172 -4.82 15.59 -19.18
N ASP A 173 -3.62 16.08 -19.49
CA ASP A 173 -2.59 16.25 -18.47
C ASP A 173 -2.99 17.43 -17.56
N PRO A 174 -2.84 17.31 -16.24
CA PRO A 174 -3.16 18.41 -15.36
C PRO A 174 -2.21 19.60 -15.59
N PRO A 175 -2.69 20.86 -15.41
CA PRO A 175 -1.92 22.07 -15.65
C PRO A 175 -0.75 22.31 -14.70
N TYR A 176 -0.73 21.66 -13.52
CA TYR A 176 0.31 21.80 -12.51
C TYR A 176 0.93 20.43 -12.16
N ASP A 177 2.00 20.46 -11.34
CA ASP A 177 2.79 19.28 -10.97
C ASP A 177 3.21 19.40 -9.50
N ARG A 178 2.20 19.55 -8.64
CA ARG A 178 2.28 19.75 -7.19
C ARG A 178 2.22 18.43 -6.45
N ASP A 179 1.42 17.47 -6.90
CA ASP A 179 1.08 16.25 -6.13
C ASP A 179 2.29 15.39 -5.79
N ARG A 180 3.32 15.37 -6.65
CA ARG A 180 4.59 14.67 -6.39
C ARG A 180 5.48 15.37 -5.35
N HIS A 181 5.21 16.62 -5.04
CA HIS A 181 5.96 17.45 -4.09
C HIS A 181 5.24 17.62 -2.76
N LEU A 182 3.96 17.23 -2.68
CA LEU A 182 3.19 17.26 -1.45
C LEU A 182 3.83 16.35 -0.38
N PRO A 183 3.73 16.72 0.91
CA PRO A 183 4.02 15.80 2.00
C PRO A 183 3.23 14.50 1.82
N LYS A 184 3.86 13.37 2.13
CA LYS A 184 3.23 12.05 2.15
C LYS A 184 3.34 11.47 3.56
N PRO A 185 2.41 10.60 3.96
CA PRO A 185 2.53 9.89 5.23
C PRO A 185 3.89 9.18 5.26
N THR A 186 4.60 9.33 6.39
CA THR A 186 5.82 8.57 6.59
C THR A 186 5.39 7.12 6.77
N PRO A 187 5.78 6.18 5.89
CA PRO A 187 5.44 4.79 6.10
C PRO A 187 6.03 4.34 7.44
N PRO A 188 5.35 3.44 8.17
CA PRO A 188 5.93 2.87 9.37
C PRO A 188 7.30 2.26 9.03
N PRO A 189 8.26 2.26 9.98
CA PRO A 189 9.55 1.64 9.77
C PRO A 189 9.36 0.22 9.26
N ASN A 190 10.00 -0.13 8.15
CA ASN A 190 9.95 -1.49 7.66
C ASN A 190 10.77 -2.36 8.61
N PRO A 191 10.19 -3.34 9.33
CA PRO A 191 10.94 -4.16 10.28
C PRO A 191 12.07 -4.94 9.61
N TYR A 192 12.02 -5.11 8.28
CA TYR A 192 13.05 -5.78 7.50
C TYR A 192 14.20 -4.86 7.06
N ASP A 193 14.17 -3.57 7.41
CA ASP A 193 15.35 -2.70 7.34
C ASP A 193 16.41 -3.12 8.38
N ASP A 194 16.02 -3.89 9.39
CA ASP A 194 16.93 -4.57 10.31
C ASP A 194 17.53 -5.83 9.63
N GLU A 195 18.85 -5.86 9.57
CA GLU A 195 19.63 -6.94 8.94
C GLU A 195 19.43 -8.30 9.63
N GLU A 196 19.26 -8.32 10.97
CA GLU A 196 19.03 -9.56 11.71
C GLU A 196 17.63 -10.12 11.44
N VAL A 197 16.63 -9.23 11.36
CA VAL A 197 15.24 -9.61 11.02
C VAL A 197 15.16 -10.16 9.59
N SER A 198 15.77 -9.47 8.62
CA SER A 198 15.78 -9.91 7.23
C SER A 198 16.58 -11.21 7.02
N ALA A 199 17.75 -11.36 7.66
CA ALA A 199 18.52 -12.60 7.61
C ALA A 199 17.74 -13.80 8.18
N LYS A 200 17.04 -13.61 9.31
CA LYS A 200 16.17 -14.65 9.88
C LYS A 200 15.05 -15.04 8.92
N TRP A 201 14.37 -14.07 8.32
CA TRP A 201 13.31 -14.32 7.34
C TRP A 201 13.83 -15.05 6.09
N CYS A 202 15.03 -14.72 5.60
CA CYS A 202 15.68 -15.43 4.50
C CYS A 202 15.96 -16.91 4.85
N ALA A 203 16.45 -17.20 6.06
CA ALA A 203 16.67 -18.57 6.53
C ALA A 203 15.36 -19.37 6.63
N GLU A 204 14.27 -18.73 7.04
CA GLU A 204 12.93 -19.33 7.05
C GLU A 204 12.45 -19.63 5.63
N CYS A 205 12.64 -18.70 4.69
CA CYS A 205 12.33 -18.92 3.27
C CYS A 205 13.13 -20.09 2.68
N ARG A 206 14.41 -20.20 3.00
CA ARG A 206 15.24 -21.34 2.59
C ARG A 206 14.71 -22.67 3.12
N THR A 207 14.28 -22.68 4.38
CA THR A 207 13.70 -23.89 5.00
C THR A 207 12.42 -24.30 4.27
N LYS A 208 11.56 -23.34 3.93
CA LYS A 208 10.34 -23.57 3.11
C LYS A 208 10.70 -24.11 1.72
N LEU A 209 11.72 -23.54 1.07
CA LEU A 209 12.21 -24.01 -0.24
C LEU A 209 12.60 -25.49 -0.20
N LEU A 210 13.49 -25.85 0.74
CA LEU A 210 14.00 -27.22 0.87
C LEU A 210 12.88 -28.22 1.15
N ALA A 211 11.94 -27.87 2.03
CA ALA A 211 10.76 -28.69 2.28
C ALA A 211 9.93 -28.90 1.01
N ARG A 212 9.69 -27.82 0.26
CA ARG A 212 8.86 -27.88 -0.96
C ARG A 212 9.52 -28.70 -2.07
N LEU A 213 10.83 -28.55 -2.28
CA LEU A 213 11.58 -29.35 -3.24
C LEU A 213 11.56 -30.84 -2.88
N ALA A 214 11.66 -31.17 -1.59
CA ALA A 214 11.54 -32.54 -1.12
C ALA A 214 10.13 -33.12 -1.35
N ASP A 215 9.09 -32.35 -1.05
CA ASP A 215 7.69 -32.76 -1.27
C ASP A 215 7.37 -32.99 -2.74
N ASP A 216 7.90 -32.14 -3.62
CA ASP A 216 7.73 -32.25 -5.08
C ASP A 216 8.67 -33.30 -5.70
N GLY A 217 9.54 -33.93 -4.91
CA GLY A 217 10.49 -34.94 -5.37
C GLY A 217 11.57 -34.40 -6.30
N VAL A 218 11.85 -33.09 -6.24
CA VAL A 218 12.85 -32.44 -7.06
C VAL A 218 14.24 -32.77 -6.52
N VAL A 219 15.04 -33.42 -7.36
CA VAL A 219 16.43 -33.74 -7.04
C VAL A 219 17.30 -32.55 -7.44
N HIS A 220 17.99 -31.95 -6.48
CA HIS A 220 18.79 -30.75 -6.71
C HIS A 220 20.21 -30.87 -6.13
N GLY A 221 21.09 -29.98 -6.58
CA GLY A 221 22.44 -29.76 -6.07
C GLY A 221 22.44 -28.76 -4.90
N HIS A 222 23.45 -27.89 -4.89
CA HIS A 222 23.60 -26.88 -3.85
C HIS A 222 22.55 -25.77 -3.96
N ILE A 223 22.21 -25.19 -2.81
CA ILE A 223 21.39 -23.98 -2.67
C ILE A 223 22.10 -23.17 -1.59
N ASP A 224 22.51 -21.93 -1.91
CA ASP A 224 23.21 -21.06 -0.98
C ASP A 224 22.39 -20.78 0.28
N ASP A 225 23.07 -20.30 1.33
CA ASP A 225 22.42 -19.93 2.59
C ASP A 225 21.65 -18.61 2.48
N GLU A 226 21.99 -17.79 1.48
CA GLU A 226 21.34 -16.52 1.14
C GLU A 226 20.67 -16.60 -0.23
N PRO A 227 19.52 -15.91 -0.42
CA PRO A 227 18.90 -15.81 -1.74
C PRO A 227 19.72 -14.91 -2.67
N VAL A 228 19.50 -15.04 -3.97
CA VAL A 228 20.14 -14.18 -4.97
C VAL A 228 19.65 -12.74 -4.85
N THR A 229 18.38 -12.56 -4.49
CA THR A 229 17.79 -11.27 -4.15
C THR A 229 16.52 -11.50 -3.34
N TYR A 230 16.11 -10.51 -2.54
CA TYR A 230 14.91 -10.61 -1.70
C TYR A 230 14.22 -9.27 -1.45
N ALA A 231 12.91 -9.31 -1.23
CA ALA A 231 12.04 -8.19 -0.87
C ALA A 231 11.03 -8.66 0.19
N PRO A 232 11.41 -8.65 1.49
CA PRO A 232 10.57 -9.16 2.56
C PRO A 232 9.34 -8.28 2.80
N PRO A 233 8.24 -8.85 3.35
CA PRO A 233 8.00 -10.29 3.53
C PRO A 233 7.56 -10.97 2.22
N THR A 234 7.46 -10.21 1.13
CA THR A 234 6.80 -10.60 -0.11
C THR A 234 7.43 -11.83 -0.74
N ALA A 235 8.71 -11.77 -1.11
CA ALA A 235 9.38 -12.88 -1.78
C ALA A 235 10.92 -12.81 -1.77
N SER A 236 11.54 -13.97 -1.98
CA SER A 236 12.97 -14.21 -2.12
C SER A 236 13.21 -15.11 -3.34
N VAL A 237 14.26 -14.82 -4.10
CA VAL A 237 14.63 -15.55 -5.32
C VAL A 237 15.87 -16.40 -5.07
N TRP A 238 15.79 -17.70 -5.36
CA TRP A 238 16.84 -18.66 -5.09
C TRP A 238 17.35 -19.31 -6.37
N ALA A 239 18.67 -19.42 -6.49
CA ALA A 239 19.32 -20.29 -7.46
C ALA A 239 19.33 -21.72 -6.89
N VAL A 240 18.82 -22.68 -7.66
CA VAL A 240 18.84 -24.09 -7.31
C VAL A 240 19.73 -24.80 -8.32
N GLU A 241 20.89 -25.26 -7.85
CA GLU A 241 21.87 -25.90 -8.73
C GLU A 241 21.42 -27.29 -9.16
N SER A 242 21.95 -27.73 -10.30
CA SER A 242 21.84 -29.12 -10.73
C SER A 242 22.61 -30.04 -9.80
N LYS A 243 22.05 -31.23 -9.58
CA LYS A 243 22.79 -32.30 -8.90
C LYS A 243 23.86 -32.91 -9.79
N ASP A 244 23.59 -33.00 -11.09
CA ASP A 244 24.45 -33.70 -12.05
C ASP A 244 25.61 -32.80 -12.50
N ASP A 245 25.38 -31.48 -12.55
CA ASP A 245 26.37 -30.47 -12.94
C ASP A 245 26.51 -29.38 -11.84
N PRO A 246 27.36 -29.62 -10.81
CA PRO A 246 27.57 -28.66 -9.71
C PRO A 246 28.04 -27.29 -10.21
N GLY A 247 27.47 -26.22 -9.65
CA GLY A 247 27.71 -24.83 -10.08
C GLY A 247 26.87 -24.38 -11.28
N VAL A 248 26.05 -25.25 -11.88
CA VAL A 248 25.09 -24.89 -12.92
C VAL A 248 23.71 -24.70 -12.29
N VAL A 249 23.11 -23.52 -12.43
CA VAL A 249 21.74 -23.26 -11.99
C VAL A 249 20.77 -23.98 -12.92
N GLU A 250 19.98 -24.90 -12.39
CA GLU A 250 18.98 -25.66 -13.14
C GLU A 250 17.58 -25.06 -12.96
N TRP A 251 17.30 -24.55 -11.76
CA TRP A 251 16.01 -23.95 -11.42
C TRP A 251 16.16 -22.62 -10.71
N TRP A 252 15.19 -21.74 -10.95
CA TRP A 252 14.90 -20.59 -10.10
C TRP A 252 13.70 -20.89 -9.24
N ALA A 253 13.79 -20.56 -7.96
CA ALA A 253 12.67 -20.67 -7.04
C ALA A 253 12.29 -19.30 -6.46
N LEU A 254 10.99 -19.07 -6.30
CA LEU A 254 10.43 -17.90 -5.64
C LEU A 254 9.69 -18.35 -4.38
N VAL A 255 10.08 -17.79 -3.23
CA VAL A 255 9.56 -18.21 -1.91
C VAL A 255 9.30 -16.98 -1.03
N GLY A 256 8.16 -16.93 -0.35
CA GLY A 256 7.79 -15.85 0.56
C GLY A 256 6.34 -15.98 0.99
N GLU A 257 5.64 -14.84 1.09
CA GLU A 257 4.19 -14.79 1.22
C GLU A 257 3.47 -14.95 -0.14
N CYS A 258 4.19 -14.74 -1.24
CA CYS A 258 3.70 -15.05 -2.57
C CYS A 258 3.52 -16.57 -2.79
N PRO A 259 2.69 -16.98 -3.76
CA PRO A 259 2.64 -18.37 -4.20
C PRO A 259 4.03 -18.89 -4.59
N PHE A 260 4.36 -20.12 -4.18
CA PHE A 260 5.62 -20.76 -4.54
C PHE A 260 5.71 -20.97 -6.06
N VAL A 261 6.84 -20.58 -6.66
CA VAL A 261 7.10 -20.80 -8.08
C VAL A 261 8.46 -21.45 -8.26
N LEU A 262 8.51 -22.49 -9.11
CA LEU A 262 9.75 -23.10 -9.56
C LEU A 262 9.80 -23.04 -11.10
N GLY A 263 10.85 -22.45 -11.66
CA GLY A 263 11.01 -22.28 -13.10
C GLY A 263 12.37 -22.77 -13.61
N PRO A 264 12.44 -23.42 -14.78
CA PRO A 264 13.71 -23.93 -15.31
C PRO A 264 14.59 -22.78 -15.80
N ALA A 265 15.84 -22.73 -15.34
CA ALA A 265 16.82 -21.69 -15.67
C ALA A 265 17.13 -21.64 -17.18
N GLU A 266 17.05 -22.77 -17.89
CA GLU A 266 17.20 -22.83 -19.35
C GLU A 266 16.30 -21.84 -20.09
N LYS A 267 15.07 -21.63 -19.60
CA LYS A 267 14.10 -20.74 -20.23
C LYS A 267 14.19 -19.30 -19.72
N VAL A 268 14.84 -19.08 -18.58
CA VAL A 268 14.95 -17.80 -17.87
C VAL A 268 16.36 -17.71 -17.32
N PRO A 269 17.34 -17.26 -18.12
CA PRO A 269 18.76 -17.42 -17.79
C PRO A 269 19.19 -16.54 -16.61
N SER A 270 18.37 -15.57 -16.20
CA SER A 270 18.66 -14.67 -15.08
C SER A 270 17.50 -14.64 -14.09
N PRO A 271 17.78 -14.36 -12.79
CA PRO A 271 16.74 -14.17 -11.78
C PRO A 271 15.82 -12.99 -12.11
N ARG A 272 16.36 -11.96 -12.77
CA ARG A 272 15.61 -10.80 -13.24
C ARG A 272 14.59 -11.17 -14.32
N ASP A 273 14.99 -11.99 -15.30
CA ASP A 273 14.07 -12.49 -16.32
C ASP A 273 13.05 -13.47 -15.75
N PHE A 274 13.42 -14.24 -14.71
CA PHE A 274 12.49 -15.08 -13.98
C PHE A 274 11.36 -14.26 -13.35
N LEU A 275 11.68 -13.17 -12.62
CA LEU A 275 10.67 -12.27 -12.05
C LEU A 275 9.77 -11.64 -13.12
N ARG A 276 10.34 -11.19 -14.25
CA ARG A 276 9.56 -10.64 -15.38
C ARG A 276 8.55 -11.66 -15.92
N LYS A 277 8.96 -12.91 -16.09
CA LYS A 277 8.05 -13.96 -16.61
C LYS A 277 6.96 -14.33 -15.62
N ILE A 278 7.25 -14.35 -14.32
CA ILE A 278 6.23 -14.57 -13.29
C ILE A 278 5.21 -13.44 -13.32
N SER A 279 5.68 -12.18 -13.33
CA SER A 279 4.81 -11.01 -13.41
C SER A 279 3.88 -11.07 -14.64
N GLN A 280 4.44 -11.34 -15.83
CA GLN A 280 3.64 -11.50 -17.06
C GLN A 280 2.60 -12.62 -16.95
N HIS A 281 2.97 -13.76 -16.35
CA HIS A 281 2.06 -14.88 -16.17
C HIS A 281 0.90 -14.53 -15.22
N TRP A 282 1.19 -13.87 -14.10
CA TRP A 282 0.17 -13.49 -13.12
C TRP A 282 -0.72 -12.33 -13.58
N ASN A 283 -0.21 -11.40 -14.39
CA ASN A 283 -1.05 -10.40 -15.07
C ASN A 283 -2.04 -11.09 -16.01
N ALA A 284 -1.58 -12.01 -16.87
CA ALA A 284 -2.47 -12.74 -17.77
C ALA A 284 -3.52 -13.57 -17.00
N GLN A 285 -3.14 -14.18 -15.88
CA GLN A 285 -4.07 -14.91 -15.01
C GLN A 285 -5.11 -13.98 -14.37
N ALA A 286 -4.71 -12.78 -13.93
CA ALA A 286 -5.64 -11.79 -13.39
C ALA A 286 -6.65 -11.35 -14.45
N ASP A 287 -6.21 -11.06 -15.66
CA ASP A 287 -7.10 -10.66 -16.77
C ASP A 287 -8.16 -11.73 -17.07
N GLU A 288 -7.77 -13.01 -17.05
CA GLU A 288 -8.69 -14.13 -17.22
C GLU A 288 -9.70 -14.22 -16.06
N GLN A 289 -9.26 -13.98 -14.82
CA GLN A 289 -10.12 -14.00 -13.63
C GLN A 289 -11.12 -12.84 -13.62
N ASP A 290 -10.67 -11.64 -13.99
CA ASP A 290 -11.51 -10.45 -14.08
C ASP A 290 -12.60 -10.66 -15.14
N GLU A 291 -12.24 -11.16 -16.32
CA GLU A 291 -13.22 -11.47 -17.37
C GLU A 291 -14.22 -12.55 -16.92
N ALA A 292 -13.74 -13.61 -16.27
CA ALA A 292 -14.64 -14.65 -15.74
C ALA A 292 -15.60 -14.11 -14.67
N ALA A 293 -15.11 -13.23 -13.79
CA ALA A 293 -15.93 -12.57 -12.77
C ALA A 293 -16.99 -11.67 -13.40
N ARG A 294 -16.63 -10.87 -14.43
CA ARG A 294 -17.59 -10.07 -15.21
C ARG A 294 -18.69 -10.94 -15.82
N GLN A 295 -18.32 -12.02 -16.51
CA GLN A 295 -19.30 -12.92 -17.13
C GLN A 295 -20.23 -13.57 -16.09
N ALA A 296 -19.72 -13.93 -14.92
CA ALA A 296 -20.51 -14.51 -13.84
C ALA A 296 -21.51 -13.51 -13.24
N ARG A 297 -21.10 -12.25 -13.01
CA ARG A 297 -21.98 -11.17 -12.53
C ARG A 297 -23.11 -10.90 -13.52
N LYS A 298 -22.77 -10.79 -14.81
CA LYS A 298 -23.74 -10.63 -15.90
C LYS A 298 -24.75 -11.78 -15.94
N ALA A 299 -24.29 -13.02 -15.78
CA ALA A 299 -25.16 -14.19 -15.74
C ALA A 299 -26.08 -14.22 -14.50
N ALA A 300 -25.63 -13.63 -13.39
CA ALA A 300 -26.39 -13.56 -12.14
C ALA A 300 -27.41 -12.41 -12.10
N GLY A 301 -27.41 -11.51 -13.09
CA GLY A 301 -28.31 -10.35 -13.12
C GLY A 301 -28.08 -9.37 -11.95
N ILE A 302 -26.84 -9.34 -11.45
CA ILE A 302 -26.42 -8.39 -10.40
C ILE A 302 -26.12 -7.06 -11.11
N GLU A 303 -26.95 -6.04 -10.87
CA GLU A 303 -26.58 -4.64 -11.16
C GLU A 303 -25.38 -4.26 -10.29
N GLU A 304 -24.36 -3.69 -10.93
CA GLU A 304 -22.99 -3.56 -10.46
C GLU A 304 -22.85 -2.86 -9.10
N LEU A 305 -21.95 -3.38 -8.25
CA LEU A 305 -21.30 -2.57 -7.23
C LEU A 305 -20.11 -1.88 -7.89
N PRO A 306 -19.89 -0.57 -7.66
CA PRO A 306 -19.01 0.29 -8.47
C PRO A 306 -17.51 0.10 -8.23
N ILE A 307 -17.07 -1.01 -7.64
CA ILE A 307 -15.66 -1.20 -7.28
C ILE A 307 -15.23 -2.63 -7.63
N PRO A 308 -14.22 -2.82 -8.49
CA PRO A 308 -13.49 -4.07 -8.53
C PRO A 308 -12.82 -4.22 -7.17
N ILE A 309 -13.36 -5.10 -6.32
CA ILE A 309 -12.58 -5.64 -5.21
C ILE A 309 -11.56 -6.56 -5.87
N THR A 310 -10.48 -5.98 -6.42
CA THR A 310 -9.25 -6.74 -6.61
C THR A 310 -8.95 -7.28 -5.22
N PRO A 311 -8.91 -8.59 -5.00
CA PRO A 311 -8.59 -9.10 -3.68
C PRO A 311 -7.24 -8.49 -3.29
N PRO A 312 -7.12 -7.85 -2.11
CA PRO A 312 -5.80 -7.53 -1.61
C PRO A 312 -5.00 -8.84 -1.64
N PHE A 313 -3.80 -8.80 -2.23
CA PHE A 313 -2.93 -9.98 -2.42
C PHE A 313 -3.32 -10.96 -3.56
N GLY A 314 -4.06 -10.52 -4.58
CA GLY A 314 -4.32 -11.31 -5.80
C GLY A 314 -3.15 -11.37 -6.82
N PRO A 315 -3.25 -12.15 -7.91
CA PRO A 315 -2.18 -12.28 -8.92
C PRO A 315 -1.70 -10.94 -9.50
N ARG A 316 -2.63 -10.01 -9.77
CA ARG A 316 -2.35 -8.67 -10.29
C ARG A 316 -1.49 -7.84 -9.33
N TRP A 317 -1.77 -7.94 -8.02
CA TRP A 317 -1.01 -7.24 -6.99
C TRP A 317 0.45 -7.71 -6.97
N TYR A 318 0.67 -9.02 -6.90
CA TYR A 318 2.02 -9.58 -6.92
C TYR A 318 2.77 -9.28 -8.24
N ALA A 319 2.08 -9.36 -9.38
CA ALA A 319 2.66 -9.04 -10.68
C ALA A 319 3.23 -7.60 -10.72
N SER A 320 2.48 -6.64 -10.17
CA SER A 320 2.91 -5.23 -10.08
C SER A 320 4.17 -5.05 -9.21
N ILE A 321 4.32 -5.84 -8.15
CA ILE A 321 5.50 -5.77 -7.27
C ILE A 321 6.72 -6.31 -8.00
N PHE A 322 6.59 -7.47 -8.64
CA PHE A 322 7.72 -8.13 -9.31
C PHE A 322 8.14 -7.43 -10.59
N GLU A 323 7.21 -6.76 -11.27
CA GLU A 323 7.56 -5.88 -12.39
C GLU A 323 8.43 -4.71 -11.94
N ARG A 324 8.03 -4.01 -10.87
CA ARG A 324 8.81 -2.92 -10.27
C ARG A 324 10.17 -3.39 -9.78
N TRP A 325 10.21 -4.51 -9.07
CA TRP A 325 11.46 -5.09 -8.57
C TRP A 325 12.40 -5.52 -9.72
N ALA A 326 11.86 -6.12 -10.78
CA ALA A 326 12.66 -6.44 -11.96
C ALA A 326 13.05 -5.20 -12.78
N ALA A 327 12.43 -4.04 -12.59
CA ALA A 327 12.79 -2.78 -13.24
C ALA A 327 13.83 -1.98 -12.46
N ASP A 328 13.88 -2.13 -11.13
CA ASP A 328 14.81 -1.42 -10.26
C ASP A 328 16.24 -1.96 -10.40
N ASP A 329 17.12 -1.19 -11.06
CA ASP A 329 18.53 -1.56 -11.26
C ASP A 329 19.33 -1.65 -9.95
N SER A 330 18.95 -0.90 -8.92
CA SER A 330 19.66 -0.92 -7.63
C SER A 330 19.55 -2.26 -6.92
N ALA A 331 18.49 -3.03 -7.21
CA ALA A 331 18.30 -4.38 -6.69
C ALA A 331 19.24 -5.43 -7.33
N TRP A 332 20.05 -5.06 -8.33
CA TRP A 332 20.86 -5.99 -9.12
C TRP A 332 22.35 -5.60 -9.23
N ASP A 333 22.75 -4.41 -8.79
CA ASP A 333 24.09 -3.84 -9.06
C ASP A 333 25.20 -4.32 -8.10
N GLU A 334 24.88 -5.16 -7.12
CA GLU A 334 25.88 -5.72 -6.19
C GLU A 334 26.06 -7.23 -6.39
N GLY A 335 27.07 -7.61 -7.19
CA GLY A 335 27.75 -8.89 -7.06
C GLY A 335 27.28 -10.07 -7.92
N TRP A 336 26.19 -9.97 -8.69
CA TRP A 336 25.81 -11.07 -9.60
C TRP A 336 26.82 -11.21 -10.75
N ARG A 337 27.61 -12.29 -10.72
CA ARG A 337 28.38 -12.74 -11.87
C ARG A 337 27.49 -13.60 -12.74
N SER A 338 27.15 -13.10 -13.93
CA SER A 338 26.58 -13.92 -15.00
C SER A 338 27.33 -15.26 -15.10
N PRO A 339 26.64 -16.40 -15.28
CA PRO A 339 27.29 -17.61 -15.76
C PRO A 339 27.70 -17.37 -17.22
N GLU A 340 28.83 -16.69 -17.42
CA GLU A 340 29.46 -16.61 -18.74
C GLU A 340 29.99 -18.01 -19.10
N SER A 341 29.23 -18.69 -19.96
CA SER A 341 29.68 -19.55 -21.06
C SER A 341 30.94 -20.38 -20.79
N GLY A 342 30.74 -21.58 -20.25
CA GLY A 342 31.66 -22.72 -20.37
C GLY A 342 31.23 -23.65 -21.50
#